data_AF-A0A7X6R1F1-F1
#
_entry.id   AF-A0A7X6R1F1-F1
#
_cell.length_a   1.000
_cell.length_b   1.000
_cell.length_c   1.000
_cell.angle_alpha   90.00
_cell.angle_beta   90.00
_cell.angle_gamma   90.00
#
_symmetry.space_group_name_H-M   'P 1'
#
loop_
_entity.id
_entity.type
_entity.pdbx_description
1 polymer ?
#
loop_
_entity_poly.entity_id
_entity_poly.type
_entity_poly.pdbx_seq_one_letter_code
_entity_poly.pdbx_strand_id
1 'polypeptide(L)'
;MKLAEALTLRADAARRIEQLRARVVSNARFQEGEEPAENAAALLIEAQEVLGEYETLIRRINRTNAAARIGTDGTLTDALARRDALRLRHSLVTAAADAAAGKGQPGYARQLRSELKMLSALPVAELRGQADDLARQLRELDVRIQRSNWEVELLD
;
A
#
# COMPACT_ATOMS: atom_id res chain seq x y z
N MET A 1 -12.39 -9.92 -17.67
CA MET A 1 -12.49 -9.56 -16.24
C MET A 1 -11.85 -8.20 -16.11
N LYS A 2 -12.44 -7.30 -15.33
CA LYS A 2 -11.86 -5.98 -15.12
C LYS A 2 -10.58 -6.09 -14.30
N LEU A 3 -9.66 -5.16 -14.52
CA LEU A 3 -8.45 -5.06 -13.72
C LEU A 3 -8.77 -4.91 -12.22
N ALA A 4 -9.82 -4.16 -11.88
CA ALA A 4 -10.31 -4.01 -10.50
C ALA A 4 -10.70 -5.36 -9.88
N GLU A 5 -11.40 -6.23 -10.62
CA GLU A 5 -11.78 -7.57 -10.16
C GLU A 5 -10.54 -8.43 -9.93
N ALA A 6 -9.58 -8.38 -10.85
CA ALA A 6 -8.31 -9.10 -10.72
C ALA A 6 -7.50 -8.66 -9.49
N LEU A 7 -7.48 -7.36 -9.20
CA LEU A 7 -6.82 -6.81 -8.01
C LEU A 7 -7.47 -7.32 -6.71
N THR A 8 -8.81 -7.41 -6.67
CA THR A 8 -9.56 -8.00 -5.55
C THR A 8 -9.23 -9.49 -5.41
N LEU A 9 -9.32 -10.26 -6.49
CA LEU A 9 -9.01 -11.70 -6.48
C LEU A 9 -7.57 -11.97 -6.02
N ARG A 10 -6.60 -11.14 -6.42
CA ARG A 10 -5.22 -11.25 -5.95
C ARG A 10 -5.12 -11.02 -4.44
N ALA A 11 -5.81 -10.02 -3.90
CA ALA A 11 -5.83 -9.75 -2.47
C ALA A 11 -6.51 -10.88 -1.68
N ASP A 12 -7.57 -11.46 -2.22
CA ASP A 12 -8.28 -12.59 -1.62
C ASP A 12 -7.42 -13.85 -1.62
N ALA A 13 -6.76 -14.15 -2.74
CA ALA A 13 -5.83 -15.26 -2.85
C ALA A 13 -4.67 -15.12 -1.85
N ALA A 14 -4.07 -13.92 -1.72
CA ALA A 14 -3.03 -13.67 -0.71
C ALA A 14 -3.52 -13.93 0.72
N ARG A 15 -4.74 -13.49 1.06
CA ARG A 15 -5.34 -13.76 2.37
C ARG A 15 -5.59 -15.26 2.60
N ARG A 16 -6.09 -15.97 1.60
CA ARG A 16 -6.32 -17.42 1.66
C ARG A 16 -5.00 -18.19 1.83
N ILE A 17 -3.94 -17.78 1.15
CA ILE A 17 -2.59 -18.35 1.31
C ILE A 17 -2.13 -18.22 2.77
N GLU A 18 -2.28 -17.05 3.39
CA GLU A 18 -1.91 -16.86 4.80
C GLU A 18 -2.75 -17.72 5.76
N GLN A 19 -4.05 -17.87 5.49
CA GLN A 19 -4.93 -18.75 6.27
C GLN A 19 -4.53 -20.22 6.14
N LEU A 20 -4.25 -20.69 4.93
CA LEU A 20 -3.77 -22.05 4.68
C LEU A 20 -2.40 -22.27 5.33
N ARG A 21 -1.50 -21.30 5.26
CA ARG A 21 -0.20 -21.35 5.94
C ARG A 21 -0.38 -21.56 7.44
N ALA A 22 -1.26 -20.80 8.09
CA ALA A 22 -1.53 -20.95 9.51
C ALA A 22 -2.09 -22.34 9.86
N ARG A 23 -3.04 -22.85 9.06
CA ARG A 23 -3.62 -24.20 9.24
C ARG A 23 -2.60 -25.31 9.04
N VAL A 24 -1.75 -25.22 8.02
CA VAL A 24 -0.65 -26.17 7.78
C VAL A 24 0.29 -26.20 8.98
N VAL A 25 0.73 -25.03 9.46
CA VAL A 25 1.64 -24.95 10.63
C VAL A 25 1.01 -25.57 11.88
N SER A 26 -0.28 -25.32 12.11
CA SER A 26 -0.99 -25.86 13.27
C SER A 26 -1.19 -27.39 13.23
N ASN A 27 -1.19 -28.00 12.04
CA ASN A 27 -1.44 -29.43 11.85
C ASN A 27 -0.18 -30.21 11.43
N ALA A 28 0.99 -29.56 11.36
CA ALA A 28 2.23 -30.17 10.88
C ALA A 28 2.82 -31.21 11.85
N ARG A 29 2.42 -31.16 13.13
CA ARG A 29 2.85 -32.08 14.19
C ARG A 29 1.70 -32.29 15.16
N PHE A 30 1.60 -33.49 15.72
CA PHE A 30 0.62 -33.88 16.73
C PHE A 30 1.27 -34.89 17.69
N GLN A 31 0.66 -35.14 18.86
CA GLN A 31 1.20 -36.06 19.84
C GLN A 31 0.94 -37.52 19.46
N GLU A 32 1.76 -38.44 19.97
CA GLU A 32 1.52 -39.86 19.78
C GLU A 32 0.16 -40.26 20.38
N GLY A 33 -0.66 -40.96 19.58
CA GLY A 33 -2.01 -41.37 19.97
C GLY A 33 -3.09 -40.32 19.70
N GLU A 34 -2.75 -39.13 19.20
CA GLU A 34 -3.71 -38.15 18.70
C GLU A 34 -3.80 -38.19 17.17
N GLU A 35 -4.86 -37.60 16.62
CA GLU A 35 -4.95 -37.29 15.19
C GLU A 35 -4.95 -35.76 15.01
N PRO A 36 -4.29 -35.23 13.97
CA PRO A 36 -4.35 -33.80 13.68
C PRO A 36 -5.78 -33.42 13.30
N ALA A 37 -6.20 -32.20 13.66
CA ALA A 37 -7.54 -31.71 13.37
C ALA A 37 -7.82 -31.63 11.85
N GLU A 38 -6.77 -31.45 11.04
CA GLU A 38 -6.83 -31.38 9.60
C GLU A 38 -5.67 -32.13 8.94
N ASN A 39 -5.87 -32.60 7.70
CA ASN A 39 -4.79 -33.21 6.93
C ASN A 39 -3.83 -32.14 6.38
N ALA A 40 -2.67 -31.99 7.02
CA ALA A 40 -1.65 -31.01 6.63
C ALA A 40 -1.14 -31.18 5.18
N ALA A 41 -1.08 -32.41 4.65
CA ALA A 41 -0.67 -32.66 3.28
C ALA A 41 -1.72 -32.17 2.27
N ALA A 42 -3.01 -32.39 2.55
CA ALA A 42 -4.09 -31.87 1.72
C ALA A 42 -4.14 -30.34 1.74
N LEU A 43 -3.96 -29.72 2.92
CA LEU A 43 -3.87 -28.26 3.05
C LEU A 43 -2.68 -27.68 2.26
N LEU A 44 -1.56 -28.39 2.21
CA LEU A 44 -0.39 -27.97 1.46
C LEU A 44 -0.64 -28.01 -0.05
N ILE A 45 -1.34 -29.03 -0.55
CA ILE A 45 -1.77 -29.12 -1.96
C ILE A 45 -2.72 -27.96 -2.30
N GLU A 46 -3.73 -27.71 -1.47
CA GLU A 46 -4.65 -26.58 -1.65
C GLU A 46 -3.89 -25.24 -1.69
N ALA A 47 -2.89 -25.06 -0.81
CA ALA A 47 -2.07 -23.86 -0.81
C ALA A 47 -1.27 -23.69 -2.11
N GLN A 48 -0.76 -24.78 -2.69
CA GLN A 48 -0.04 -24.75 -3.97
C GLN A 48 -0.95 -24.34 -5.13
N GLU A 49 -2.18 -24.83 -5.16
CA GLU A 49 -3.17 -24.44 -6.18
C GLU A 49 -3.47 -22.94 -6.11
N VAL A 50 -3.76 -22.42 -4.92
CA VAL A 50 -4.04 -20.99 -4.71
C VAL A 50 -2.81 -20.12 -5.03
N LEU A 51 -1.60 -20.60 -4.74
CA LEU A 51 -0.36 -19.94 -5.13
C LEU A 51 -0.21 -19.83 -6.66
N GLY A 52 -0.57 -20.87 -7.41
CA GLY A 52 -0.56 -20.84 -8.88
C GLY A 52 -1.56 -19.83 -9.47
N GLU A 53 -2.75 -19.73 -8.88
CA GLU A 53 -3.74 -18.71 -9.23
C GLU A 53 -3.22 -17.29 -8.92
N TYR A 54 -2.64 -17.11 -7.74
CA TYR A 54 -2.05 -15.83 -7.30
C TYR A 54 -0.93 -15.37 -8.24
N GLU A 55 -0.02 -16.27 -8.62
CA GLU A 55 1.06 -15.96 -9.58
C GLU A 55 0.49 -15.54 -10.95
N THR A 56 -0.51 -16.29 -11.45
CA THR A 56 -1.16 -15.99 -12.72
C THR A 56 -1.81 -14.61 -12.70
N LEU A 57 -2.52 -14.25 -11.63
CA LEU A 57 -3.10 -12.93 -11.46
C LEU A 57 -2.03 -11.83 -11.45
N ILE A 58 -0.92 -12.01 -10.73
CA ILE A 58 0.18 -11.04 -10.70
C ILE A 58 0.71 -10.77 -12.11
N ARG A 59 1.03 -11.82 -12.87
CA ARG A 59 1.61 -11.66 -14.21
C ARG A 59 0.67 -10.88 -15.14
N ARG A 60 -0.61 -11.23 -15.13
CA ARG A 60 -1.66 -10.57 -15.92
C ARG A 60 -1.87 -9.12 -15.52
N ILE A 61 -1.94 -8.85 -14.22
CA ILE A 61 -2.07 -7.49 -13.68
C ILE A 61 -0.87 -6.63 -14.09
N ASN A 62 0.35 -7.14 -13.93
CA ASN A 62 1.55 -6.39 -14.29
C ASN A 62 1.63 -6.10 -15.78
N ARG A 63 1.31 -7.08 -16.64
CA ARG A 63 1.23 -6.89 -18.09
C ARG A 63 0.19 -5.83 -18.45
N THR A 64 -0.98 -5.90 -17.83
CA THR A 64 -2.08 -4.94 -18.03
C THR A 64 -1.67 -3.53 -17.60
N ASN A 65 -1.05 -3.37 -16.42
CA ASN A 65 -0.59 -2.08 -15.92
C ASN A 65 0.45 -1.43 -16.84
N ALA A 66 1.36 -2.23 -17.39
CA ALA A 66 2.40 -1.77 -18.30
C ALA A 66 1.84 -1.37 -19.69
N ALA A 67 0.72 -1.94 -20.11
CA ALA A 67 0.13 -1.67 -21.43
C ALA A 67 -0.98 -0.61 -21.41
N ALA A 68 -1.78 -0.54 -20.34
CA ALA A 68 -2.92 0.36 -20.24
C ALA A 68 -2.48 1.81 -20.07
N ARG A 69 -3.00 2.73 -20.89
CA ARG A 69 -2.67 4.17 -20.82
C ARG A 69 -3.73 4.95 -20.04
N ILE A 70 -3.29 5.86 -19.18
CA ILE A 70 -4.14 6.71 -18.34
C ILE A 70 -3.90 8.18 -18.70
N GLY A 71 -4.57 8.64 -19.76
CA GLY A 71 -4.52 10.04 -20.21
C GLY A 71 -3.09 10.56 -20.34
N THR A 72 -2.81 11.68 -19.67
CA THR A 72 -1.49 12.32 -19.66
C THR A 72 -0.49 11.70 -18.67
N ASP A 73 -0.94 10.79 -17.80
CA ASP A 73 -0.09 10.17 -16.75
C ASP A 73 0.74 8.99 -17.29
N GLY A 74 0.67 8.69 -18.59
CA GLY A 74 1.43 7.62 -19.23
C GLY A 74 0.70 6.28 -19.12
N THR A 75 1.44 5.22 -18.80
CA THR A 75 0.86 3.91 -18.47
C THR A 75 0.28 3.91 -17.05
N LEU A 76 -0.53 2.91 -16.71
CA LEU A 76 -0.97 2.72 -15.34
C LEU A 76 0.22 2.45 -14.40
N THR A 77 1.27 1.78 -14.88
CA THR A 77 2.53 1.65 -14.15
C THR A 77 3.17 3.02 -13.85
N ASP A 78 3.22 3.93 -14.82
CA ASP A 78 3.75 5.29 -14.63
C ASP A 78 2.91 6.07 -13.61
N ALA A 79 1.58 5.98 -13.71
CA ALA A 79 0.66 6.61 -12.77
C ALA A 79 0.84 6.09 -11.33
N LEU A 80 1.03 4.77 -11.16
CA LEU A 80 1.31 4.16 -9.85
C LEU A 80 2.64 4.66 -9.26
N ALA A 81 3.70 4.72 -10.07
CA ALA A 81 4.99 5.26 -9.65
C ALA A 81 4.88 6.74 -9.23
N ARG A 82 4.14 7.55 -10.00
CA ARG A 82 3.87 8.96 -9.68
C ARG A 82 3.12 9.09 -8.37
N ARG A 83 2.09 8.26 -8.13
CA ARG A 83 1.34 8.25 -6.87
C ARG A 83 2.25 7.95 -5.68
N ASP A 84 3.09 6.94 -5.80
CA ASP A 84 3.97 6.52 -4.70
C ASP A 84 5.00 7.63 -4.38
N ALA A 85 5.57 8.28 -5.40
CA ALA A 85 6.43 9.44 -5.23
C ALA A 85 5.69 10.64 -4.60
N LEU A 86 4.45 10.92 -5.01
CA LEU A 86 3.64 11.98 -4.42
C LEU A 86 3.31 11.70 -2.95
N ARG A 87 3.06 10.45 -2.56
CA ARG A 87 2.82 10.06 -1.15
C ARG A 87 4.05 10.35 -0.29
N LEU A 88 5.24 9.98 -0.76
CA LEU A 88 6.49 10.25 -0.07
C LEU A 88 6.75 11.76 0.05
N ARG A 89 6.55 12.52 -1.03
CA ARG A 89 6.69 14.00 -1.01
C ARG A 89 5.73 14.64 -0.02
N HIS A 90 4.45 14.26 -0.06
CA HIS A 90 3.45 14.77 0.88
C HIS A 90 3.85 14.47 2.33
N SER A 91 4.27 13.24 2.62
CA SER A 91 4.75 12.84 3.96
C SER A 91 5.94 13.68 4.41
N LEU A 92 6.95 13.87 3.54
CA LEU A 92 8.14 14.65 3.83
C LEU A 92 7.81 16.11 4.14
N VAL A 93 7.02 16.76 3.28
CA VAL A 93 6.64 18.18 3.44
C VAL A 93 5.80 18.38 4.69
N THR A 94 4.86 17.45 4.97
CA THR A 94 4.05 17.48 6.20
C THR A 94 4.91 17.34 7.44
N ALA A 95 5.86 16.39 7.45
CA ALA A 95 6.77 16.20 8.58
C ALA A 95 7.69 17.41 8.79
N ALA A 96 8.18 18.02 7.71
CA ALA A 96 8.96 19.25 7.77
C ALA A 96 8.14 20.41 8.35
N ALA A 97 6.88 20.58 7.94
CA ALA A 97 6.00 21.61 8.48
C ALA A 97 5.66 21.39 9.96
N ASP A 98 5.45 20.14 10.37
CA ASP A 98 5.21 19.76 11.77
C ASP A 98 6.45 20.06 12.64
N ALA A 99 7.64 19.65 12.20
CA ALA A 99 8.89 19.91 12.90
C ALA A 99 9.21 21.42 12.98
N ALA A 100 9.03 22.15 11.87
CA ALA A 100 9.24 23.58 11.80
C ALA A 100 8.27 24.38 12.69
N ALA A 101 7.09 23.81 13.00
CA ALA A 101 6.10 24.37 13.92
C ALA A 101 6.32 23.97 15.39
N GLY A 102 7.36 23.17 15.70
CA GLY A 102 7.66 22.72 17.07
C GLY A 102 6.78 21.58 17.58
N LYS A 103 6.05 20.90 16.70
CA LYS A 103 5.17 19.77 17.09
C LYS A 103 6.02 18.58 17.55
N GLY A 104 5.70 18.00 18.72
CA GLY A 104 6.38 16.82 19.25
C GLY A 104 7.59 17.09 20.16
N GLN A 105 7.88 18.36 20.49
CA GLN A 105 8.87 18.70 21.52
C GLN A 105 8.18 18.98 22.88
N PRO A 106 8.40 18.15 23.92
CA PRO A 106 7.91 18.43 25.26
C PRO A 106 8.67 19.65 25.80
N GLY A 107 7.98 20.79 25.92
CA GLY A 107 8.60 22.03 26.40
C GLY A 107 8.10 23.31 25.74
N TYR A 108 7.61 23.21 24.49
CA TYR A 108 7.18 24.38 23.70
C TYR A 108 6.06 25.22 24.35
N ALA A 109 5.27 24.62 25.24
CA ALA A 109 4.17 25.30 25.92
C ALA A 109 4.52 25.91 27.29
N ARG A 110 5.62 25.49 27.94
CA ARG A 110 6.00 25.97 29.29
C ARG A 110 7.49 25.73 29.54
N GLN A 111 8.34 26.73 29.30
CA GLN A 111 9.74 26.64 29.72
C GLN A 111 10.32 27.98 30.19
N LEU A 112 11.23 27.85 31.15
CA LEU A 112 11.73 28.85 32.10
C LEU A 112 12.52 30.01 31.44
N ARG A 113 12.67 31.10 32.18
CA ARG A 113 13.29 32.38 31.78
C ARG A 113 14.74 32.31 31.25
N SER A 114 15.39 31.15 31.21
CA SER A 114 16.82 30.98 30.88
C SER A 114 17.10 30.13 29.64
N GLU A 115 16.11 29.68 28.87
CA GLU A 115 16.36 28.89 27.65
C GLU A 115 16.46 29.78 26.40
N LEU A 116 17.40 29.44 25.51
CA LEU A 116 17.60 30.13 24.23
C LEU A 116 16.41 29.88 23.29
N LYS A 117 16.01 30.92 22.55
CA LYS A 117 14.88 30.84 21.63
C LYS A 117 15.19 29.90 20.45
N MET A 118 14.35 28.89 20.26
CA MET A 118 14.35 28.06 19.06
C MET A 118 13.73 28.84 17.90
N LEU A 119 14.43 28.88 16.77
CA LEU A 119 13.95 29.52 15.54
C LEU A 119 13.66 28.45 14.49
N SER A 120 12.59 28.66 13.73
CA SER A 120 12.27 27.77 12.62
C SER A 120 13.22 28.03 11.45
N ALA A 121 13.79 26.95 10.91
CA ALA A 121 14.64 27.02 9.72
C ALA A 121 13.82 27.04 8.40
N LEU A 122 12.51 26.79 8.47
CA LEU A 122 11.66 26.61 7.29
C LEU A 122 10.38 27.44 7.40
N PRO A 123 9.87 27.99 6.28
CA PRO A 123 8.62 28.74 6.25
C PRO A 123 7.41 27.80 6.41
N VAL A 124 6.88 27.70 7.63
CA VAL A 124 5.77 26.77 7.96
C VAL A 124 4.56 26.98 7.06
N ALA A 125 4.14 28.22 6.81
CA ALA A 125 2.96 28.52 6.01
C ALA A 125 3.09 28.02 4.56
N GLU A 126 4.26 28.20 3.94
CA GLU A 126 4.52 27.73 2.58
C GLU A 126 4.53 26.20 2.51
N LEU A 127 5.16 25.54 3.49
CA LEU A 127 5.16 24.07 3.55
C LEU A 127 3.75 23.50 3.72
N ARG A 128 2.87 24.17 4.48
CA ARG A 128 1.47 23.76 4.60
C ARG A 128 0.74 23.90 3.27
N GLY A 129 0.91 25.01 2.57
CA GLY A 129 0.34 25.19 1.23
C GLY A 129 0.82 24.11 0.24
N GLN A 130 2.11 23.78 0.26
CA GLN A 130 2.66 22.70 -0.56
C GLN A 130 2.08 21.32 -0.18
N ALA A 131 1.90 21.03 1.11
CA ALA A 131 1.28 19.80 1.57
C ALA A 131 -0.17 19.68 1.06
N ASP A 132 -0.96 20.75 1.16
CA ASP A 132 -2.35 20.77 0.68
C ASP A 132 -2.44 20.53 -0.83
N ASP A 133 -1.55 21.14 -1.61
CA ASP A 133 -1.47 20.92 -3.06
C ASP A 133 -1.04 19.50 -3.42
N LEU A 134 -0.06 18.94 -2.71
CA LEU A 134 0.36 17.54 -2.90
C LEU A 134 -0.78 16.57 -2.55
N ALA A 135 -1.53 16.85 -1.48
CA ALA A 135 -2.69 16.05 -1.08
C ALA A 135 -3.80 16.11 -2.15
N ARG A 136 -4.03 17.28 -2.74
CA ARG A 136 -4.98 17.44 -3.87
C ARG A 136 -4.56 16.64 -5.08
N GLN A 137 -3.30 16.76 -5.52
CA GLN A 137 -2.77 15.99 -6.65
C GLN A 137 -2.87 14.48 -6.43
N LEU A 138 -2.60 14.01 -5.21
CA LEU A 138 -2.77 12.60 -4.84
C LEU A 138 -4.20 12.12 -5.03
N ARG A 139 -5.18 12.86 -4.48
CA ARG A 139 -6.61 12.50 -4.61
C ARG A 139 -7.06 12.45 -6.07
N GLU A 140 -6.67 13.45 -6.86
CA GLU A 140 -7.01 13.51 -8.28
C GLU A 140 -6.42 12.33 -9.07
N LEU A 141 -5.16 11.98 -8.81
CA LEU A 141 -4.50 10.84 -9.44
C LEU A 141 -5.11 9.50 -8.99
N ASP A 142 -5.40 9.34 -7.69
CA ASP A 142 -6.04 8.13 -7.16
C ASP A 142 -7.41 7.89 -7.80
N VAL A 143 -8.22 8.94 -7.99
CA VAL A 143 -9.51 8.82 -8.69
C VAL A 143 -9.32 8.33 -10.14
N ARG A 144 -8.32 8.87 -10.87
CA ARG A 144 -8.04 8.43 -12.25
C ARG A 144 -7.58 6.97 -12.30
N ILE A 145 -6.70 6.56 -11.38
CA ILE A 145 -6.24 5.17 -11.28
C ILE A 145 -7.43 4.24 -10.99
N GLN A 146 -8.29 4.58 -10.03
CA GLN A 146 -9.43 3.74 -9.69
C GLN A 146 -10.44 3.64 -10.84
N ARG A 147 -10.72 4.74 -11.53
CA ARG A 147 -11.54 4.71 -12.75
C ARG A 147 -10.94 3.77 -13.79
N SER A 148 -9.64 3.90 -14.08
CA SER A 148 -8.97 3.05 -15.05
C SER A 148 -9.03 1.57 -14.66
N ASN A 149 -8.92 1.23 -13.37
CA ASN A 149 -9.03 -0.16 -12.92
C ASN A 149 -10.40 -0.78 -13.27
N TRP A 150 -11.47 0.01 -13.27
CA TRP A 150 -12.82 -0.46 -13.62
C TRP A 150 -13.12 -0.44 -15.12
N GLU A 151 -12.38 0.34 -15.90
CA GLU A 151 -12.57 0.45 -17.34
C GLU A 151 -11.74 -0.59 -18.11
N VAL A 152 -10.50 -0.83 -17.67
CA VAL A 152 -9.53 -1.70 -18.35
C VAL A 152 -9.84 -3.18 -18.16
N GLU A 153 -9.86 -3.93 -19.26
CA GLU A 153 -9.90 -5.40 -19.25
C GLU A 153 -8.51 -5.96 -18.93
N LEU A 154 -8.48 -7.00 -18.10
CA LEU A 154 -7.25 -7.73 -17.77
C LEU A 154 -6.76 -8.49 -19.01
N LEU A 155 -5.48 -8.29 -19.34
CA LEU A 155 -4.81 -9.04 -20.40
C LEU A 155 -4.48 -10.47 -19.93
N ASP A 156 -4.39 -11.40 -20.89
CA ASP A 156 -3.88 -12.76 -20.66
C ASP A 156 -2.36 -12.78 -20.49
#